data_AF-V8N3G8-F1
#
_entry.id   AF-V8N3G8-F1
#
_cell.length_a   1.000
_cell.length_b   1.000
_cell.length_c   1.000
_cell.angle_alpha   90.00
_cell.angle_beta   90.00
_cell.angle_gamma   90.00
#
_symmetry.space_group_name_H-M   'P 1'
#
loop_
_entity.id
_entity.type
_entity.pdbx_description
1 polymer ?
#
loop_
_entity_poly.entity_id
_entity_poly.type
_entity_poly.pdbx_seq_one_letter_code
_entity_poly.pdbx_strand_id
1 'polypeptide(L)'
;AAYRENTVGLNRFCPADNIEKIDRTVLHSYLRNYYTPNRMVLAGVGIEHQQLVDCARKYFLGAIPAWGSGEAEDVDKSVAQYTGGILK
;
A
#
# COMPACT_ATOMS: atom_id res chain seq x y z
N ALA A 1 -4.27 25.13 1.39
CA ALA A 1 -4.27 23.82 2.08
C ALA A 1 -2.92 23.61 2.77
N ALA A 2 -2.92 22.97 3.94
CA ALA A 2 -1.74 22.64 4.73
C ALA A 2 -0.68 21.86 3.94
N TYR A 3 -1.11 20.97 3.05
CA TYR A 3 -0.25 20.16 2.18
C TYR A 3 -0.79 20.32 0.75
N ARG A 4 -0.16 21.15 -0.06
CA ARG A 4 -0.59 21.39 -1.45
C ARG A 4 -0.10 20.28 -2.37
N GLU A 5 -1.05 19.55 -2.96
CA GLU A 5 -0.82 18.62 -4.09
C GLU A 5 0.28 17.56 -3.87
N ASN A 6 0.51 17.18 -2.62
CA ASN A 6 1.58 16.25 -2.25
C ASN A 6 1.09 15.27 -1.18
N THR A 7 1.35 13.98 -1.37
CA THR A 7 1.04 12.87 -0.43
C THR A 7 -0.32 13.00 0.25
N VAL A 8 -0.36 13.46 1.50
CA VAL A 8 -1.56 13.64 2.33
C VAL A 8 -2.51 14.73 1.81
N GLY A 9 -2.03 15.59 0.91
CA GLY A 9 -2.83 16.58 0.19
C GLY A 9 -3.57 16.02 -1.03
N LEU A 10 -3.25 14.79 -1.47
CA LEU A 10 -3.97 14.12 -2.55
C LEU A 10 -5.26 13.49 -2.00
N ASN A 11 -6.30 13.45 -2.84
CA ASN A 11 -7.56 12.83 -2.47
C ASN A 11 -7.37 11.31 -2.27
N ARG A 12 -7.91 10.79 -1.16
CA ARG A 12 -7.92 9.35 -0.89
C ARG A 12 -8.76 8.58 -1.91
N PHE A 13 -9.82 9.19 -2.40
CA PHE A 13 -10.70 8.60 -3.40
C PHE A 13 -10.28 9.04 -4.80
N CYS A 14 -10.40 8.11 -5.75
CA CYS A 14 -10.18 8.39 -7.16
C CYS A 14 -11.17 9.47 -7.64
N PRO A 15 -10.70 10.56 -8.27
CA PRO A 15 -11.58 11.51 -8.94
C PRO A 15 -12.41 10.82 -10.03
N ALA A 16 -13.63 11.30 -10.27
CA ALA A 16 -14.56 10.70 -11.25
C ALA A 16 -13.92 10.55 -12.64
N ASP A 17 -13.18 11.57 -13.08
CA ASP A 17 -12.50 11.63 -14.39
C ASP A 17 -11.39 10.58 -14.57
N ASN A 18 -10.98 9.90 -13.49
CA ASN A 18 -9.94 8.88 -13.51
C ASN A 18 -10.48 7.45 -13.35
N ILE A 19 -11.76 7.27 -13.04
CA ILE A 19 -12.36 5.94 -12.82
C ILE A 19 -12.18 5.06 -14.05
N GLU A 20 -12.47 5.58 -15.25
CA GLU A 20 -12.36 4.84 -16.51
C GLU A 20 -10.91 4.56 -16.93
N LYS A 21 -9.93 5.23 -16.31
CA LYS A 21 -8.49 5.05 -16.59
C LYS A 21 -7.85 3.96 -15.72
N ILE A 22 -8.54 3.50 -14.67
CA ILE A 22 -8.03 2.44 -13.80
C ILE A 22 -8.39 1.09 -14.41
N ASP A 23 -7.40 0.44 -15.00
CA ASP A 23 -7.53 -0.91 -15.56
C ASP A 23 -6.88 -1.98 -14.66
N ARG A 24 -6.99 -3.24 -15.08
CA ARG A 24 -6.37 -4.37 -14.36
C ARG A 24 -4.86 -4.21 -14.23
N THR A 25 -4.20 -3.64 -15.23
CA THR A 25 -2.75 -3.47 -15.27
C THR A 25 -2.29 -2.50 -14.20
N VAL A 26 -2.96 -1.35 -14.08
CA VAL A 26 -2.71 -0.34 -13.05
C VAL A 26 -2.94 -0.93 -11.66
N LEU A 27 -4.02 -1.67 -11.45
CA LEU A 27 -4.31 -2.33 -10.17
C LEU A 27 -3.23 -3.36 -9.79
N HIS A 28 -2.83 -4.22 -10.74
CA HIS A 28 -1.80 -5.22 -10.50
C HIS A 28 -0.44 -4.59 -10.23
N SER A 29 -0.09 -3.51 -10.94
CA SER A 29 1.14 -2.75 -10.69
C SER A 29 1.14 -2.15 -9.28
N TYR A 30 0.05 -1.52 -8.86
CA TYR A 30 -0.09 -0.98 -7.52
C TYR A 30 0.05 -2.06 -6.44
N LEU A 31 -0.64 -3.20 -6.57
CA LEU A 31 -0.54 -4.29 -5.61
C LEU A 31 0.88 -4.87 -5.56
N ARG A 32 1.53 -5.06 -6.71
CA ARG A 32 2.92 -5.54 -6.78
C ARG A 32 3.89 -4.63 -6.03
N ASN A 33 3.75 -3.32 -6.21
CA ASN A 33 4.70 -2.34 -5.67
C ASN A 33 4.47 -2.11 -4.16
N TYR A 34 3.21 -2.10 -3.71
CA TYR A 34 2.88 -1.72 -2.33
C TYR A 34 2.59 -2.90 -1.39
N TYR A 35 2.10 -4.05 -1.88
CA TYR A 35 1.78 -5.23 -1.06
C TYR A 35 2.96 -6.21 -1.03
N THR A 36 4.10 -5.73 -0.54
CA THR A 36 5.32 -6.54 -0.38
C THR A 36 5.50 -7.02 1.06
N PRO A 37 6.11 -8.19 1.31
CA PRO A 37 6.29 -8.72 2.67
C PRO A 37 6.98 -7.74 3.63
N ASN A 38 7.95 -6.96 3.15
CA ASN A 38 8.69 -5.98 3.95
C ASN A 38 7.85 -4.75 4.37
N ARG A 39 6.65 -4.59 3.81
CA ARG A 39 5.71 -3.49 4.08
C ARG A 39 4.42 -3.96 4.75
N MET A 40 4.35 -5.23 5.13
CA MET A 40 3.17 -5.84 5.74
C MET A 40 3.49 -6.36 7.13
N VAL A 41 2.49 -6.31 8.02
CA VAL A 41 2.57 -6.88 9.36
C VAL A 41 1.33 -7.74 9.60
N LEU A 42 1.53 -8.91 10.21
CA LEU A 42 0.46 -9.76 10.67
C LEU A 42 0.23 -9.51 12.17
N ALA A 43 -1.01 -9.23 12.54
CA ALA A 43 -1.44 -9.06 13.92
C ALA A 43 -2.50 -10.10 14.26
N GLY A 44 -2.37 -10.75 15.43
CA GLY A 44 -3.33 -11.72 15.95
C GLY A 44 -3.70 -11.41 17.39
N VAL A 45 -4.97 -11.57 17.74
CA VAL A 45 -5.51 -11.37 19.09
C VAL A 45 -6.19 -12.66 19.55
N GLY A 46 -5.85 -13.14 20.74
CA GLY A 46 -6.40 -14.39 21.27
C GLY A 46 -5.86 -15.67 20.62
N ILE A 47 -4.74 -15.58 19.90
CA ILE A 47 -4.01 -16.71 19.32
C ILE A 47 -2.64 -16.83 20.00
N GLU A 48 -2.15 -18.06 20.16
CA GLU A 48 -0.80 -18.30 20.63
C GLU A 48 0.23 -17.83 19.57
N HIS A 49 1.32 -17.23 20.01
CA HIS A 49 2.28 -16.58 19.12
C HIS A 49 2.91 -17.57 18.12
N GLN A 50 3.37 -18.72 18.58
CA GLN A 50 4.00 -19.73 17.74
C GLN A 50 3.02 -20.27 16.69
N GLN A 51 1.76 -20.50 17.07
CA GLN A 51 0.70 -20.89 16.14
C GLN A 51 0.49 -19.84 15.04
N LEU A 52 0.50 -18.55 15.39
CA LEU A 52 0.40 -17.46 14.41
C LEU A 52 1.60 -17.46 13.45
N VAL A 53 2.81 -17.63 13.98
CA VAL A 53 4.05 -17.68 13.18
C VAL A 53 4.05 -18.88 12.24
N ASP A 54 3.63 -20.06 12.70
CA ASP A 54 3.62 -21.28 11.89
C ASP A 54 2.58 -21.19 10.77
N CYS A 55 1.40 -20.63 11.05
CA CYS A 55 0.41 -20.28 10.02
C CYS A 55 0.98 -19.28 9.02
N ALA A 56 1.65 -18.22 9.49
CA ALA A 56 2.23 -17.22 8.59
C ALA A 56 3.26 -17.84 7.65
N ARG A 57 4.15 -18.68 8.19
CA ARG A 57 5.13 -19.43 7.40
C ARG A 57 4.44 -20.34 6.39
N LYS A 58 3.43 -21.10 6.81
CA LYS A 58 2.73 -22.05 5.96
C LYS A 58 2.00 -21.40 4.78
N TYR A 59 1.37 -20.24 4.99
CA TYR A 59 0.49 -19.65 3.98
C TYR A 59 1.11 -18.50 3.18
N PHE A 60 2.14 -17.83 3.70
CA PHE A 60 2.75 -16.68 3.02
C PHE A 60 4.14 -16.97 2.43
N LEU A 61 4.91 -17.93 2.96
CA LEU A 61 6.21 -18.27 2.37
C LEU A 61 6.01 -19.01 1.04
N GLY A 62 6.60 -18.48 -0.03
CA GLY A 62 6.52 -19.06 -1.37
C GLY A 62 5.14 -18.89 -2.04
N ALA A 63 4.20 -18.19 -1.41
CA ALA A 63 2.91 -17.90 -2.01
C ALA A 63 3.08 -16.92 -3.18
N ILE A 64 2.48 -17.26 -4.33
CA ILE A 64 2.45 -16.38 -5.50
C ILE A 64 1.14 -15.59 -5.44
N PRO A 65 1.18 -14.26 -5.32
CA PRO A 65 -0.04 -13.48 -5.27
C PRO A 65 -0.72 -13.42 -6.65
N ALA A 66 -2.00 -13.07 -6.68
CA ALA A 66 -2.79 -12.99 -7.92
C ALA A 66 -2.25 -11.97 -8.94
N TRP A 67 -1.45 -11.00 -8.49
CA TRP A 67 -0.76 -10.00 -9.32
C TRP A 67 0.63 -10.46 -9.82
N GLY A 68 0.99 -11.72 -9.56
CA GLY A 68 2.22 -12.36 -10.00
C GLY A 68 3.44 -12.02 -9.15
N SER A 69 4.54 -12.73 -9.40
CA SER A 69 5.82 -12.61 -8.67
C SER A 69 6.81 -11.63 -9.31
N GLY A 70 6.33 -10.66 -10.10
CA GLY A 70 7.20 -9.64 -10.67
C GLY A 70 7.85 -8.79 -9.58
N GLU A 71 9.04 -8.26 -9.83
CA GLU A 71 9.68 -7.35 -8.88
C GLU A 71 8.86 -6.08 -8.70
N ALA A 72 8.83 -5.59 -7.46
CA ALA A 72 8.26 -4.29 -7.15
C ALA A 72 9.18 -3.20 -7.73
N GLU A 73 8.59 -2.26 -8.46
CA GLU A 73 9.29 -1.03 -8.87
C GLU A 73 9.49 -0.09 -7.68
N ASP A 74 10.27 0.98 -7.87
CA ASP A 74 10.50 1.96 -6.81
C ASP A 74 9.21 2.73 -6.51
N VAL A 75 8.66 2.44 -5.34
CA VAL A 75 7.50 3.12 -4.75
C VAL A 75 7.82 4.56 -4.39
N ASP A 76 6.80 5.42 -4.47
CA ASP A 76 6.94 6.82 -4.06
C ASP A 76 7.39 6.92 -2.58
N LYS A 77 8.49 7.65 -2.36
CA LYS A 77 9.10 7.96 -1.05
C LYS A 77 9.01 9.46 -0.74
N SER A 78 8.19 10.19 -1.49
CA SER A 78 7.94 11.60 -1.26
C SER A 78 7.45 11.82 0.18
N VAL A 79 7.96 12.88 0.80
CA VAL A 79 7.60 13.25 2.17
C VAL A 79 6.54 14.34 2.11
N ALA A 80 5.53 14.22 2.97
CA ALA A 80 4.53 15.25 3.15
C ALA A 80 5.18 16.56 3.58
N GLN A 81 5.13 17.58 2.72
CA GLN A 81 5.70 18.89 2.99
C GLN A 81 4.59 19.87 3.35
N TYR A 82 4.66 20.42 4.56
CA TYR A 82 3.72 21.44 5.01
C TYR A 82 3.97 22.76 4.27
N THR A 83 2.99 23.21 3.51
CA THR A 83 3.04 24.43 2.69
C THR A 83 2.20 25.58 3.26
N GLY A 84 1.68 25.41 4.48
CA GLY A 84 1.04 26.49 5.24
C GLY A 84 -0.44 26.35 5.51
N GLY A 85 -0.84 26.95 6.62
CA GLY A 85 -2.17 27.16 7.16
C GLY A 85 -2.08 28.45 7.98
N ILE A 86 -3.14 29.24 7.97
CA ILE A 86 -3.16 30.52 8.69
C ILE A 86 -2.93 30.22 10.18
N LEU A 87 -1.81 30.67 10.74
CA LEU A 87 -1.69 30.88 12.19
C LEU A 87 -2.72 31.96 12.53
N LYS A 88 -3.82 31.57 13.15
CA LYS A 88 -4.81 32.49 13.68
C LYS A 88 -4.61 32.61 15.17
#